data_AF-A0A7C5NMF5-F1
#
_entry.id   AF-A0A7C5NMF5-F1
#
_cell.length_a   1.000
_cell.length_b   1.000
_cell.length_c   1.000
_cell.angle_alpha   90.00
_cell.angle_beta   90.00
_cell.angle_gamma   90.00
#
_symmetry.space_group_name_H-M   'P 1'
#
loop_
_entity.id
_entity.type
_entity.pdbx_description
1 polymer ?
#
loop_
_entity_poly.entity_id
_entity_poly.type
_entity_poly.pdbx_seq_one_letter_code
_entity_poly.pdbx_strand_id
1 'polypeptide(L)' 'MVGRKVGIVGAGFVGATAAYSLAMMGTCHEVVLYDIVPETAVGKAI' A
#
# COMPACT_ATOMS: atom_id res chain seq x y z
N MET A 1 21.35 -1.68 -5.04
CA MET A 1 20.14 -2.48 -5.33
C MET A 1 19.02 -1.48 -5.58
N VAL A 2 18.35 -1.53 -6.73
CA VAL A 2 17.23 -0.59 -7.01
C VAL A 2 16.00 -1.13 -6.29
N GLY A 3 15.52 -0.39 -5.29
CA GLY A 3 14.31 -0.78 -4.55
C GLY A 3 13.08 -0.74 -5.43
N ARG A 4 12.15 -1.70 -5.23
CA ARG A 4 10.85 -1.69 -5.92
C ARG A 4 9.87 -0.82 -5.15
N LYS A 5 9.32 0.20 -5.82
CA LYS A 5 8.25 1.07 -5.34
C LYS A 5 6.93 0.66 -5.98
N VAL A 6 5.89 0.47 -5.17
CA VAL A 6 4.57 0.03 -5.63
C VAL A 6 3.52 1.06 -5.22
N GLY A 7 2.72 1.54 -6.17
CA GLY A 7 1.56 2.37 -5.91
C GLY A 7 0.27 1.57 -5.99
N ILE A 8 -0.64 1.77 -5.04
CA ILE A 8 -1.96 1.14 -4.99
C ILE A 8 -3.02 2.24 -4.99
N VAL A 9 -3.92 2.18 -5.97
CA VAL A 9 -5.04 3.11 -6.13
C VAL A 9 -6.31 2.43 -5.62
N GLY A 10 -6.84 2.95 -4.51
CA GLY A 10 -7.95 2.38 -3.74
C GLY A 10 -7.45 1.67 -2.47
N ALA A 11 -7.72 2.23 -1.30
CA ALA A 11 -7.39 1.71 0.03
C ALA A 11 -8.58 0.97 0.69
N GLY A 12 -9.51 0.45 -0.12
CA GLY A 12 -10.54 -0.49 0.33
C GLY A 12 -9.95 -1.86 0.75
N PHE A 13 -10.80 -2.84 1.06
CA PHE A 13 -10.35 -4.16 1.54
C PHE A 13 -9.30 -4.82 0.63
N VAL A 14 -9.51 -4.79 -0.69
CA VAL A 14 -8.59 -5.42 -1.65
C VAL A 14 -7.23 -4.71 -1.67
N GLY A 15 -7.22 -3.39 -1.79
CA GLY A 15 -5.98 -2.62 -1.86
C GLY A 15 -5.20 -2.65 -0.54
N ALA A 16 -5.90 -2.58 0.60
CA ALA A 16 -5.28 -2.70 1.91
C ALA A 16 -4.68 -4.10 2.15
N THR A 17 -5.37 -5.17 1.76
CA THR A 17 -4.83 -6.54 1.87
C THR A 17 -3.62 -6.72 0.94
N ALA A 18 -3.66 -6.18 -0.28
CA ALA A 18 -2.50 -6.22 -1.18
C ALA A 18 -1.30 -5.48 -0.57
N ALA A 19 -1.50 -4.28 -0.02
CA ALA A 19 -0.46 -3.52 0.67
C ALA A 19 0.14 -4.30 1.84
N TYR A 20 -0.71 -4.88 2.68
CA TYR A 20 -0.29 -5.69 3.83
C TYR A 20 0.52 -6.92 3.39
N SER A 21 0.05 -7.66 2.39
CA SER A 21 0.76 -8.82 1.83
C SER A 21 2.12 -8.43 1.25
N LEU A 22 2.20 -7.34 0.48
CA LEU A 22 3.45 -6.86 -0.10
C LEU A 22 4.47 -6.49 0.98
N ALA A 23 4.01 -5.81 2.04
CA ALA A 23 4.83 -5.43 3.19
C ALA A 23 5.32 -6.66 3.98
N MET A 24 4.43 -7.61 4.31
CA MET A 24 4.78 -8.81 5.07
C MET A 24 5.71 -9.76 4.31
N MET A 25 5.57 -9.86 2.99
CA MET A 25 6.43 -10.72 2.16
C MET A 25 7.78 -10.08 1.83
N GLY A 26 8.01 -8.80 2.17
CA GLY A 26 9.24 -8.09 1.82
C GLY A 26 9.47 -7.96 0.30
N THR A 27 8.40 -7.97 -0.49
CA THR A 27 8.46 -8.01 -1.96
C THR A 27 8.80 -6.65 -2.59
N CYS A 28 8.53 -5.57 -1.87
CA CYS A 28 8.82 -4.19 -2.25
C CYS A 28 9.42 -3.40 -1.08
N HIS A 29 10.08 -2.29 -1.41
CA HIS A 29 10.78 -1.43 -0.45
C HIS A 29 9.91 -0.23 -0.02
N GLU A 30 8.94 0.13 -0.86
CA GLU A 30 8.03 1.24 -0.61
C GLU A 30 6.66 0.90 -1.20
N VAL A 31 5.61 1.09 -0.39
CA VAL A 31 4.20 1.00 -0.81
C VAL A 31 3.57 2.36 -0.63
N VAL A 32 2.94 2.88 -1.68
CA VAL A 32 2.19 4.14 -1.65
C VAL A 32 0.70 3.82 -1.81
N LEU A 33 -0.09 4.14 -0.79
CA LEU A 33 -1.56 4.07 -0.85
C LEU A 33 -2.12 5.40 -1.32
N TYR A 34 -2.98 5.35 -2.32
CA TYR A 34 -3.79 6.48 -2.76
C TYR A 34 -5.26 6.09 -2.69
N ASP A 35 -6.10 6.99 -2.18
CA ASP A 35 -7.55 6.83 -2.17
C ASP A 35 -8.20 8.20 -2.40
N ILE A 36 -9.45 8.21 -2.88
CA ILE A 36 -10.24 9.43 -3.01
C ILE A 36 -10.60 10.03 -1.65
N VAL A 37 -10.63 9.20 -0.60
CA VAL A 37 -10.74 9.61 0.80
C VAL A 37 -9.36 9.50 1.47
N PRO A 38 -8.57 10.58 1.56
CA PRO A 38 -7.18 10.53 2.02
C PRO A 38 -7.01 9.93 3.42
N GLU A 39 -7.98 10.15 4.31
CA GLU A 39 -8.01 9.60 5.67
C GLU A 39 -8.05 8.07 5.66
N THR A 40 -8.67 7.48 4.64
CA THR A 40 -8.69 6.02 4.46
C THR A 40 -7.31 5.52 4.07
N ALA A 41 -6.62 6.17 3.12
CA ALA A 41 -5.26 5.80 2.74
C ALA A 41 -4.29 5.92 3.93
N VAL A 42 -4.38 7.01 4.70
CA VAL A 42 -3.56 7.22 5.90
C VAL A 42 -3.88 6.19 6.98
N GLY A 43 -5.16 5.93 7.25
CA GLY A 43 -5.59 4.96 8.26
C GLY A 43 -5.26 3.50 7.92
N LYS A 44 -4.98 3.18 6.65
CA LYS A 44 -4.58 1.85 6.18
C LYS A 44 -3.07 1.70 5.97
N ALA A 45 -2.30 2.78 6.12
CA ALA A 45 -0.85 2.80 5.94
C ALA A 45 -0.05 2.47 7.22
N ILE A 46 -0.73 2.29 8.35
CA ILE A 46 -0.15 1.86 9.65
C ILE A 46 0.12 0.36 9.67
#